data_AF-A0A7K8XU80-F1
#
_entry.id   AF-A0A7K8XU80-F1
#
_cell.length_a   1.000
_cell.length_b   1.000
_cell.length_c   1.000
_cell.angle_alpha   90.00
_cell.angle_beta   90.00
_cell.angle_gamma   90.00
#
_symmetry.space_group_name_H-M   'P 1'
#
loop_
_entity.id
_entity.type
_entity.pdbx_description
1 polymer ?
#
loop_
_entity_poly.entity_id
_entity_poly.type
_entity_poly.pdbx_seq_one_letter_code
_entity_poly.pdbx_strand_id
1 'polypeptide(L)'
;LQEGEVRIISLEQCQSYFDMKTITSRMLCAGYESGTVDSCMGDSGGPLVCEQPAGRWTLFGLTSWGSVCFSKVLGPGVYSNVSHFIEWIERQIY
;
A
#
# COMPACT_ATOMS: atom_id res chain seq x y z
N LEU A 1 7.12 7.97 -16.31
CA LEU A 1 6.82 6.82 -15.45
C LEU A 1 7.97 6.68 -14.46
N GLN A 2 7.68 6.47 -13.18
CA GLN A 2 8.67 6.22 -12.13
C GLN A 2 8.19 5.00 -11.33
N GLU A 3 9.12 4.27 -10.74
CA GLU A 3 8.84 3.11 -9.88
C GLU A 3 9.69 3.19 -8.61
N GLY A 4 9.21 2.57 -7.54
CA GLY A 4 9.92 2.50 -6.27
C GLY A 4 9.67 1.16 -5.62
N GLU A 5 10.75 0.47 -5.24
CA GLU A 5 10.65 -0.76 -4.46
C GLU A 5 10.23 -0.44 -3.03
N VAL A 6 9.27 -1.18 -2.48
CA VAL A 6 8.79 -1.04 -1.10
C VAL A 6 8.57 -2.41 -0.48
N ARG A 7 8.53 -2.48 0.86
CA ARG A 7 8.23 -3.72 1.59
C ARG A 7 6.84 -3.67 2.20
N ILE A 8 6.14 -4.80 2.17
CA ILE A 8 4.88 -4.96 2.88
C ILE A 8 5.15 -4.94 4.39
N ILE A 9 4.34 -4.17 5.10
CA ILE A 9 4.40 -4.00 6.55
C ILE A 9 3.17 -4.68 7.16
N SER A 10 3.34 -5.33 8.32
CA SER A 10 2.24 -5.98 9.02
C SER A 10 1.17 -4.96 9.44
N LEU A 11 -0.08 -5.41 9.56
CA LEU A 11 -1.18 -4.53 9.98
C LEU A 11 -0.93 -3.89 11.36
N GLU A 12 -0.38 -4.67 12.28
CA GLU A 12 -0.05 -4.22 13.65
C GLU A 12 1.05 -3.16 13.63
N GLN A 13 2.14 -3.41 12.91
CA GLN A 13 3.23 -2.45 12.76
C GLN A 13 2.72 -1.20 12.04
N CYS A 14 1.90 -1.34 11.00
CA CYS A 14 1.32 -0.19 10.32
C CYS A 14 0.43 0.66 11.24
N GLN A 15 -0.41 0.04 12.06
CA GLN A 15 -1.26 0.75 13.01
C GLN A 15 -0.45 1.60 14.00
N SER A 16 0.76 1.16 14.37
CA SER A 16 1.65 1.92 15.25
C SER A 16 2.20 3.22 14.65
N TYR A 17 2.19 3.38 13.33
CA TYR A 17 2.56 4.64 12.67
C TYR A 17 1.40 5.66 12.63
N PHE A 18 0.17 5.25 12.95
CA PHE A 18 -1.04 6.04 12.75
C PHE A 18 -1.88 6.11 14.03
N ASP A 19 -1.41 6.84 15.04
CA ASP A 19 -2.10 6.96 16.34
C ASP A 19 -3.53 7.53 16.26
N MET A 20 -3.81 8.37 15.27
CA MET A 20 -5.09 9.05 15.10
C MET A 20 -6.02 8.38 14.06
N LYS A 21 -5.57 7.31 13.39
CA LYS A 21 -6.35 6.65 12.33
C LYS A 21 -6.36 5.13 12.52
N THR A 22 -7.52 4.52 12.34
CA THR A 22 -7.65 3.06 12.35
C THR A 22 -7.28 2.47 10.98
N ILE A 23 -6.26 1.62 10.95
CA ILE A 23 -5.92 0.78 9.80
C ILE A 23 -6.76 -0.49 9.90
N THR A 24 -7.53 -0.77 8.84
CA THR A 24 -8.45 -1.91 8.80
C THR A 24 -7.88 -3.02 7.91
N SER A 25 -8.43 -4.24 7.98
CA SER A 25 -8.04 -5.36 7.11
C SER A 25 -8.28 -5.12 5.61
N ARG A 26 -9.10 -4.11 5.27
CA ARG A 26 -9.31 -3.60 3.90
C ARG A 26 -8.12 -2.81 3.35
N MET A 27 -7.14 -2.52 4.19
CA MET A 27 -5.97 -1.72 3.88
C MET A 27 -4.71 -2.57 3.98
N LEU A 28 -3.68 -2.16 3.25
CA LEU A 28 -2.36 -2.77 3.20
C LEU A 28 -1.33 -1.64 3.30
N CYS A 29 -0.25 -1.85 4.04
CA CYS A 29 0.79 -0.83 4.17
C CYS A 29 2.08 -1.29 3.54
N ALA A 30 2.75 -0.39 2.84
CA ALA A 30 4.06 -0.65 2.27
C ALA A 30 4.99 0.56 2.38
N GLY A 31 6.27 0.30 2.64
CA GLY A 31 7.29 1.33 2.78
C GLY A 31 8.60 0.76 3.30
N TYR A 32 9.54 1.63 3.64
CA TYR A 32 10.77 1.26 4.36
C TYR A 32 10.64 1.54 5.85
N GLU A 33 11.23 0.68 6.69
CA GLU A 33 11.33 0.92 8.14
C GLU A 33 12.06 2.24 8.46
N SER A 34 12.98 2.67 7.59
CA SER A 34 13.67 3.96 7.66
C SER A 34 12.85 5.15 7.13
N GLY A 35 11.60 4.92 6.71
CA GLY A 35 10.63 5.97 6.39
C GLY A 35 10.81 6.65 5.03
N THR A 36 11.58 6.07 4.10
CA THR A 36 11.86 6.69 2.81
C THR A 36 11.59 5.74 1.65
N VAL A 37 10.32 5.58 1.28
CA VAL A 37 9.80 5.68 -0.10
C VAL A 37 8.31 5.95 0.09
N ASP A 38 7.91 7.19 -0.09
CA ASP A 38 6.53 7.64 0.07
C ASP A 38 5.94 7.83 -1.33
N SER A 39 4.82 7.16 -1.60
CA SER A 39 4.02 7.43 -2.80
C SER A 39 3.47 8.84 -2.69
N CYS A 40 3.88 9.73 -3.59
CA CYS A 40 3.51 11.14 -3.49
C CYS A 40 2.09 11.41 -3.98
N MET A 41 1.62 12.64 -3.71
CA MET A 41 0.40 13.14 -4.33
C MET A 41 0.48 12.98 -5.85
N GLY A 42 -0.53 12.33 -6.43
CA GLY A 42 -0.60 12.03 -7.87
C GLY A 42 -0.59 10.55 -8.21
N ASP A 43 -0.18 9.68 -7.28
CA ASP A 43 -0.10 8.23 -7.50
C ASP A 43 -1.39 7.47 -7.12
N SER A 44 -2.45 8.16 -6.66
CA SER A 44 -3.70 7.52 -6.24
C SER A 44 -4.29 6.63 -7.35
N GLY A 45 -4.62 5.39 -7.00
CA GLY A 45 -5.06 4.35 -7.93
C GLY A 45 -3.93 3.60 -8.63
N GLY A 46 -2.66 4.01 -8.43
CA GLY A 46 -1.49 3.31 -8.94
C GLY A 46 -1.33 1.90 -8.37
N PRO A 47 -0.72 0.97 -9.13
CA PRO A 47 -0.61 -0.42 -8.72
C PRO A 47 0.55 -0.65 -7.74
N LEU A 48 0.27 -1.37 -6.65
CA LEU A 48 1.29 -2.04 -5.84
C LEU A 48 1.37 -3.50 -6.27
N VAL A 49 2.46 -3.88 -6.92
CA VAL A 49 2.70 -5.23 -7.42
C VAL A 49 3.83 -5.91 -6.66
N CYS A 50 3.71 -7.23 -6.47
CA CYS A 50 4.77 -8.05 -5.89
C CYS A 50 5.15 -9.16 -6.86
N GLU A 51 6.44 -9.37 -7.02
CA GLU A 51 6.98 -10.49 -7.78
C GLU A 51 6.85 -11.78 -6.97
N GLN A 52 6.16 -12.76 -7.54
CA GLN A 52 6.03 -14.10 -6.97
C GLN A 52 7.16 -15.01 -7.47
N PRO A 53 7.43 -16.14 -6.78
CA PRO A 53 8.27 -17.20 -7.31
C PRO A 53 7.86 -17.55 -8.76
N ALA A 54 8.85 -17.76 -9.63
CA ALA A 54 8.69 -17.91 -11.09
C ALA A 54 8.44 -16.61 -11.90
N GLY A 55 8.68 -15.43 -11.33
CA GLY A 55 8.74 -14.16 -12.08
C GLY A 55 7.37 -13.55 -12.41
N ARG A 56 6.31 -13.99 -11.73
CA ARG A 56 4.96 -13.49 -11.95
C ARG A 56 4.68 -12.28 -11.07
N TRP A 57 4.40 -11.14 -11.68
CA TRP A 57 3.96 -9.94 -10.97
C TRP A 57 2.46 -10.01 -10.67
N THR A 58 2.11 -9.86 -9.39
CA THR A 58 0.72 -9.94 -8.91
C THR A 58 0.35 -8.61 -8.25
N LEU A 59 -0.86 -8.12 -8.53
CA LEU A 59 -1.40 -6.91 -7.92
C LEU A 59 -1.88 -7.20 -6.49
N PHE A 60 -1.28 -6.54 -5.51
CA PHE A 60 -1.62 -6.68 -4.09
C PHE A 60 -2.34 -5.45 -3.52
N GLY A 61 -2.08 -4.27 -4.07
CA GLY A 61 -2.66 -3.05 -3.56
C GLY A 61 -2.92 -1.98 -4.62
N LEU A 62 -3.77 -1.03 -4.27
CA LEU A 62 -3.96 0.21 -5.02
C LEU A 62 -3.58 1.39 -4.13
N THR A 63 -2.72 2.28 -4.62
CA THR A 63 -2.28 3.46 -3.87
C THR A 63 -3.49 4.28 -3.45
N SER A 64 -3.61 4.57 -2.14
CA SER A 64 -4.77 5.28 -1.61
C SER A 64 -4.35 6.60 -0.96
N TRP A 65 -3.66 6.51 0.17
CA TRP A 65 -3.19 7.66 0.96
C TRP A 65 -1.95 7.24 1.74
N GLY A 66 -1.23 8.18 2.33
CA GLY A 66 -0.04 7.84 3.11
C GLY A 66 0.35 9.01 4.00
N SER A 67 1.59 8.97 4.50
CA SER A 67 2.20 10.23 4.91
C SER A 67 2.25 11.17 3.70
N VAL A 68 2.17 12.46 3.93
CA VAL A 68 2.32 13.41 2.83
C VAL A 68 3.78 13.48 2.46
N CYS A 69 4.09 13.47 1.16
CA CYS A 69 5.44 13.79 0.71
C CYS A 69 5.93 15.08 1.38
N PHE A 70 7.18 15.06 1.86
CA PHE A 70 7.80 16.13 2.65
C PHE A 70 7.25 16.31 4.07
N SER A 71 6.43 15.39 4.59
CA SER A 71 6.11 15.32 6.01
C SER A 71 7.37 14.99 6.81
N LYS A 72 7.57 15.69 7.93
CA LYS A 72 8.57 15.29 8.95
C LYS A 72 8.18 13.99 9.66
N VAL A 73 6.93 13.54 9.47
CA VAL A 73 6.40 12.30 10.04
C VAL A 73 6.66 11.18 9.04
N LEU A 74 7.64 10.33 9.37
CA LEU A 74 7.96 9.12 8.63
C LEU A 74 6.87 8.08 8.90
N GLY A 75 6.16 7.65 7.86
CA GLY A 75 5.13 6.62 7.94
C GLY A 75 4.98 5.92 6.59
N PRO A 76 4.49 4.67 6.57
CA PRO A 76 4.35 3.92 5.33
C PRO A 76 3.21 4.46 4.44
N GLY A 77 3.26 4.14 3.15
CA GLY A 77 2.12 4.31 2.26
C GLY A 77 1.01 3.34 2.62
N VAL A 78 -0.25 3.78 2.51
CA VAL A 78 -1.46 2.99 2.74
C VAL A 78 -2.18 2.74 1.41
N TYR A 79 -2.43 1.47 1.14
CA TYR A 79 -2.99 0.94 -0.09
C TYR A 79 -4.31 0.24 0.21
N SER A 80 -5.22 0.20 -0.75
CA SER A 80 -6.39 -0.68 -0.70
C SER A 80 -5.94 -2.13 -0.89
N ASN A 81 -6.31 -3.03 0.02
CA ASN A 81 -5.91 -4.44 -0.02
C ASN A 81 -6.70 -5.20 -1.10
N VAL A 82 -6.10 -5.44 -2.27
CA VAL A 82 -6.78 -6.10 -3.39
C VAL A 82 -7.24 -7.51 -3.03
N SER A 83 -6.46 -8.25 -2.24
CA SER A 83 -6.83 -9.60 -1.78
C SER A 83 -8.11 -9.61 -0.95
N HIS A 84 -8.40 -8.53 -0.21
CA HIS A 84 -9.65 -8.40 0.53
C HIS A 84 -10.87 -8.18 -0.38
N PHE A 85 -10.67 -7.57 -1.55
CA PHE A 85 -11.75 -7.16 -2.45
C PHE A 85 -11.96 -8.10 -3.64
N ILE A 86 -11.23 -9.22 -3.75
CA ILE A 86 -11.33 -10.16 -4.88
C ILE A 86 -12.78 -10.57 -5.16
N GLU A 87 -13.53 -10.99 -4.14
CA GLU A 87 -14.91 -11.44 -4.32
C GLU A 87 -15.81 -10.33 -4.88
N TRP A 88 -15.61 -9.08 -4.43
CA TRP A 88 -16.34 -7.94 -4.97
C TRP A 88 -15.92 -7.64 -6.41
N ILE A 89 -14.61 -7.66 -6.72
CA ILE A 89 -14.07 -7.42 -8.06
C ILE A 89 -14.63 -8.43 -9.07
N GLU A 90 -14.62 -9.72 -8.71
CA GLU A 90 -15.13 -10.78 -9.58
C GLU A 90 -16.60 -10.58 -9.94
N ARG A 91 -17.43 -10.12 -9.00
CA ARG A 91 -18.86 -9.81 -9.25
C ARG A 91 -19.10 -8.59 -10.16
N GLN A 92 -18.09 -7.79 -10.46
CA GLN A 92 -18.23 -6.61 -11.34
C GLN A 92 -17.70 -6.87 -12.76
N ILE A 93 -16.93 -7.93 -12.95
CA ILE A 93 -16.32 -8.30 -14.24
C ILE A 93 -17.23 -9.24 -15.04
N TYR A 94 -18.17 -9.92 -14.37
CA TYR A 94 -19.18 -10.81 -14.93
C TYR A 94 -20.59 -10.28 -14.66
#